data_AF-A0A6C0LYK2-F1
#
_entry.id   AF-A0A6C0LYK2-F1
#
_cell.length_a   1.000
_cell.length_b   1.000
_cell.length_c   1.000
_cell.angle_alpha   90.00
_cell.angle_beta   90.00
_cell.angle_gamma   90.00
#
_symmetry.space_group_name_H-M   'P 1'
#
loop_
_entity.id
_entity.type
_entity.pdbx_description
1 polymer ?
#
loop_
_entity_poly.entity_id
_entity_poly.type
_entity_poly.pdbx_seq_one_letter_code
_entity_poly.pdbx_strand_id
1 'polypeptide(L)'
;MSEFDIKKYLKKLKKTLEEKELESFYVMVDRTDFKPMKGYDTPGDLMKMTVEKKQYYAGKRIADISLYTNLKGLKTDEFIFSIKIVIYKILENGKLSFNIKDTVGIRVNYYPDDFEKRRFRLKDVEKFMRLCADNVIYIETLNGNKYKNVLKILEKKGIDFETD
;
A
#
# COMPACT_ATOMS: atom_id res chain seq x y z
N MET A 1 -10.94 3.56 22.00
CA MET A 1 -11.60 4.60 21.17
C MET A 1 -13.02 4.11 20.93
N SER A 2 -14.07 4.90 21.12
CA SER A 2 -15.43 4.33 20.94
C SER A 2 -15.70 3.94 19.48
N GLU A 3 -16.64 3.01 19.22
CA GLU A 3 -17.06 2.67 17.86
C GLU A 3 -17.52 3.93 17.08
N PHE A 4 -18.20 4.85 17.77
CA PHE A 4 -18.62 6.14 17.22
C PHE A 4 -17.43 6.98 16.75
N ASP A 5 -16.37 7.05 17.55
CA ASP A 5 -15.14 7.78 17.21
C ASP A 5 -14.41 7.15 16.02
N ILE A 6 -14.29 5.82 15.99
CA ILE A 6 -13.68 5.09 14.87
C ILE A 6 -14.47 5.35 13.59
N LYS A 7 -15.80 5.27 13.63
CA LYS A 7 -16.67 5.56 12.49
C LYS A 7 -16.50 6.98 11.98
N LYS A 8 -16.45 7.98 12.87
CA LYS A 8 -16.21 9.38 12.51
C LYS A 8 -14.83 9.55 11.87
N TYR A 9 -13.82 8.91 12.43
CA TYR A 9 -12.46 8.90 11.90
C TYR A 9 -12.39 8.29 10.49
N LEU A 10 -12.96 7.10 10.28
CA LEU A 10 -12.94 6.41 8.98
C LEU A 10 -13.66 7.23 7.90
N LYS A 11 -14.78 7.88 8.23
CA LYS A 11 -15.46 8.80 7.30
C LYS A 11 -14.58 9.97 6.89
N LYS A 12 -13.87 10.58 7.85
CA LYS A 12 -12.93 11.66 7.57
C LYS A 12 -11.75 11.16 6.74
N LEU A 13 -11.20 10.01 7.08
CA LEU A 13 -10.10 9.38 6.36
C LEU A 13 -10.49 9.12 4.90
N LYS A 14 -11.64 8.49 4.67
CA LYS A 14 -12.18 8.24 3.33
C LYS A 14 -12.22 9.53 2.50
N LYS A 15 -12.86 10.58 3.02
CA LYS A 15 -12.95 11.88 2.36
C LYS A 15 -11.56 12.47 2.04
N THR A 16 -10.62 12.37 2.98
CA THR A 16 -9.24 12.84 2.76
C THR A 16 -8.50 12.03 1.69
N LEU A 17 -8.75 10.72 1.58
CA LEU A 17 -8.15 9.89 0.54
C LEU A 17 -8.73 10.24 -0.83
N GLU A 18 -10.04 10.43 -0.94
CA GLU A 18 -10.74 10.87 -2.16
C GLU A 18 -10.24 12.26 -2.62
N GLU A 19 -10.26 13.26 -1.72
CA GLU A 19 -9.84 14.64 -2.04
C GLU A 19 -8.37 14.77 -2.46
N LYS A 20 -7.53 13.82 -2.04
CA LYS A 20 -6.09 13.79 -2.36
C LYS A 20 -5.74 12.76 -3.42
N GLU A 21 -6.72 12.06 -3.98
CA GLU A 21 -6.52 10.99 -4.97
C GLU A 21 -5.57 9.89 -4.48
N LEU A 22 -5.67 9.53 -3.19
CA LEU A 22 -4.82 8.54 -2.52
C LEU A 22 -5.49 7.18 -2.35
N GLU A 23 -6.68 6.97 -2.91
CA GLU A 23 -7.37 5.67 -2.84
C GLU A 23 -6.66 4.59 -3.66
N SER A 24 -6.12 4.95 -4.83
CA SER A 24 -5.33 4.08 -5.67
C SER A 24 -4.32 4.91 -6.47
N PHE A 25 -3.02 4.72 -6.23
CA PHE A 25 -1.98 5.50 -6.89
C PHE A 25 -0.71 4.68 -7.09
N TYR A 26 0.11 5.13 -8.04
CA TYR A 26 1.37 4.48 -8.36
C TYR A 26 2.55 5.30 -7.85
N VAL A 27 3.58 4.62 -7.36
CA VAL A 27 4.82 5.23 -6.88
C VAL A 27 6.01 4.51 -7.51
N MET A 28 7.02 5.26 -7.97
CA MET A 28 8.29 4.65 -8.34
C MET A 28 8.95 4.09 -7.09
N VAL A 29 9.39 2.83 -7.15
CA VAL A 29 10.12 2.22 -6.04
C VAL A 29 11.58 2.66 -6.12
N ASP A 30 11.81 3.92 -5.79
CA ASP A 30 13.13 4.49 -5.57
C ASP A 30 13.35 4.77 -4.07
N ARG A 31 14.60 4.75 -3.61
CA ARG A 31 14.92 4.97 -2.19
C ARG A 31 14.83 6.43 -1.79
N THR A 32 14.70 7.34 -2.76
CA THR A 32 14.91 8.76 -2.59
C THR A 32 13.63 9.54 -2.32
N ASP A 33 12.47 9.10 -2.83
CA ASP A 33 11.25 9.88 -2.71
C ASP A 33 9.96 9.04 -2.82
N PHE A 34 9.13 9.06 -1.77
CA PHE A 34 7.79 8.48 -1.82
C PHE A 34 6.81 9.50 -2.39
N LYS A 35 6.75 9.57 -3.73
CA LYS A 35 5.85 10.50 -4.44
C LYS A 35 4.94 9.75 -5.41
N PRO A 36 3.62 10.01 -5.35
CA PRO A 36 2.71 9.57 -6.39
C PRO A 36 3.19 10.05 -7.76
N MET A 37 3.19 9.12 -8.72
CA MET A 37 3.50 9.43 -10.10
C MET A 37 2.43 10.36 -10.68
N LYS A 38 2.85 11.25 -11.58
CA LYS A 38 1.97 12.20 -12.26
C LYS A 38 1.98 11.95 -13.78
N GLY A 39 0.98 12.49 -14.46
CA GLY A 39 0.89 12.43 -15.93
C GLY A 39 0.17 11.18 -16.45
N TYR A 40 -0.68 10.56 -15.63
CA TYR A 40 -1.64 9.56 -16.04
C TYR A 40 -2.96 9.79 -15.31
N ASP A 41 -4.09 9.58 -15.99
CA ASP A 41 -5.42 9.68 -15.39
C ASP A 41 -5.98 8.29 -15.05
N THR A 42 -5.56 7.27 -15.83
CA THR A 42 -5.98 5.88 -15.63
C THR A 42 -4.77 4.95 -15.54
N PRO A 43 -4.92 3.74 -14.94
CA PRO A 43 -3.90 2.70 -15.02
C PRO A 43 -3.47 2.37 -16.46
N GLY A 44 -4.38 2.50 -17.43
CA GLY A 44 -4.06 2.30 -18.84
C GLY A 44 -3.10 3.37 -19.39
N ASP A 45 -3.26 4.62 -18.97
CA ASP A 45 -2.38 5.71 -19.39
C ASP A 45 -1.00 5.61 -18.76
N LEU A 46 -0.92 5.13 -17.52
CA LEU A 46 0.36 4.80 -16.89
C LEU A 46 1.11 3.73 -17.71
N MET A 47 0.42 2.66 -18.13
CA MET A 47 1.02 1.60 -18.94
C MET A 47 1.53 2.14 -20.29
N LYS A 48 0.74 2.99 -20.96
CA LYS A 48 1.17 3.66 -22.20
C LYS A 48 2.42 4.51 -21.94
N MET A 49 2.41 5.32 -20.89
CA MET A 49 3.55 6.17 -20.52
C MET A 49 4.82 5.34 -20.28
N THR A 50 4.72 4.21 -19.58
CA THR A 50 5.89 3.34 -19.32
C THR A 50 6.44 2.70 -20.60
N VAL A 51 5.59 2.40 -21.57
CA VAL A 51 5.98 1.85 -22.88
C VAL A 51 6.60 2.92 -23.76
N GLU A 52 5.98 4.09 -23.86
CA GLU A 52 6.49 5.23 -24.64
C GLU A 52 7.87 5.68 -24.14
N LYS A 53 8.05 5.72 -22.82
CA LYS A 53 9.30 6.11 -22.16
C LYS A 53 10.12 4.90 -21.67
N LYS A 54 10.05 3.77 -22.39
CA LYS A 54 10.71 2.52 -21.97
C LYS A 54 12.20 2.67 -21.64
N GLN A 55 12.94 3.51 -22.37
CA GLN A 55 14.36 3.76 -22.10
C GLN A 55 14.62 4.30 -20.69
N TYR A 56 13.66 5.04 -20.12
CA TYR A 56 13.75 5.57 -18.77
C TYR A 56 13.23 4.60 -17.71
N TYR A 57 12.19 3.82 -18.03
CA TYR A 57 11.49 3.00 -17.04
C TYR A 57 11.93 1.53 -17.01
N ALA A 58 12.53 1.00 -18.08
CA ALA A 58 12.98 -0.39 -18.16
C ALA A 58 13.88 -0.77 -16.97
N GLY A 59 13.65 -1.95 -16.41
CA GLY A 59 14.38 -2.48 -15.27
C GLY A 59 14.00 -1.88 -13.92
N LYS A 60 13.27 -0.76 -13.88
CA LYS A 60 12.78 -0.15 -12.63
C LYS A 60 11.60 -0.91 -12.05
N ARG A 61 11.21 -0.54 -10.84
CA ARG A 61 10.05 -1.08 -10.12
C ARG A 61 9.05 0.02 -9.83
N ILE A 62 7.77 -0.33 -9.88
CA ILE A 62 6.64 0.54 -9.58
C ILE A 62 5.72 -0.15 -8.58
N ALA A 63 5.25 0.59 -7.58
CA ALA A 63 4.29 0.12 -6.59
C ALA A 63 2.90 0.64 -6.95
N ASP A 64 1.94 -0.26 -7.09
CA ASP A 64 0.51 0.01 -7.05
C ASP A 64 0.04 -0.03 -5.59
N ILE A 65 -0.46 1.10 -5.10
CA ILE A 65 -0.86 1.28 -3.71
C ILE A 65 -2.35 1.56 -3.68
N SER A 66 -3.10 0.72 -2.96
CA SER A 66 -4.52 0.92 -2.71
C SER A 66 -4.81 1.09 -1.22
N LEU A 67 -5.49 2.18 -0.87
CA LEU A 67 -5.92 2.49 0.49
C LEU A 67 -7.43 2.48 0.55
N TYR A 68 -8.00 1.58 1.37
CA TYR A 68 -9.44 1.34 1.34
C TYR A 68 -10.04 1.31 2.74
N THR A 69 -11.08 2.12 2.96
CA THR A 69 -11.89 2.11 4.18
C THR A 69 -13.11 1.20 4.03
N ASN A 70 -13.37 0.34 5.01
CA ASN A 70 -14.55 -0.52 5.07
C ASN A 70 -15.41 -0.20 6.29
N LEU A 71 -16.35 0.73 6.16
CA LEU A 71 -17.26 1.09 7.26
C LEU A 71 -18.17 -0.06 7.70
N LYS A 72 -18.42 -1.05 6.83
CA LYS A 72 -19.25 -2.21 7.17
C LYS A 72 -18.54 -3.14 8.16
N GLY A 73 -17.20 -3.19 8.12
CA GLY A 73 -16.37 -3.99 9.02
C GLY A 73 -16.60 -3.72 10.50
N LEU A 74 -17.05 -2.51 10.86
CA LEU A 74 -17.43 -2.17 12.24
C LEU A 74 -18.57 -3.05 12.79
N LYS A 75 -19.41 -3.63 11.91
CA LYS A 75 -20.56 -4.45 12.29
C LYS A 75 -20.38 -5.95 11.99
N THR A 76 -19.37 -6.32 11.20
CA THR A 76 -19.21 -7.67 10.64
C THR A 76 -17.95 -8.39 11.11
N ASP A 77 -17.21 -7.84 12.08
CA ASP A 77 -15.89 -8.33 12.51
C ASP A 77 -14.90 -8.51 11.35
N GLU A 78 -15.09 -7.72 10.29
CA GLU A 78 -14.15 -7.62 9.18
C GLU A 78 -13.19 -6.45 9.39
N PHE A 79 -12.14 -6.41 8.56
CA PHE A 79 -11.25 -5.26 8.53
C PHE A 79 -12.05 -3.97 8.25
N ILE A 80 -11.63 -2.87 8.85
CA ILE A 80 -12.23 -1.54 8.71
C ILE A 80 -11.38 -0.59 7.87
N PHE A 81 -10.11 -0.94 7.65
CA PHE A 81 -9.22 -0.27 6.72
C PHE A 81 -8.19 -1.27 6.19
N SER A 82 -7.73 -1.08 4.96
CA SER A 82 -6.74 -1.93 4.31
C SER A 82 -5.71 -1.09 3.56
N ILE A 83 -4.44 -1.45 3.72
CA ILE A 83 -3.33 -0.99 2.88
C ILE A 83 -2.94 -2.15 1.98
N LYS A 84 -3.03 -1.99 0.67
CA LYS A 84 -2.55 -2.96 -0.31
C LYS A 84 -1.41 -2.33 -1.10
N ILE A 85 -0.29 -3.04 -1.21
CA ILE A 85 0.87 -2.62 -1.99
C ILE A 85 1.26 -3.80 -2.88
N VAL A 86 1.35 -3.56 -4.18
CA VAL A 86 1.85 -4.54 -5.15
C VAL A 86 2.96 -3.89 -5.97
N ILE A 87 4.15 -4.46 -5.94
CA ILE A 87 5.32 -3.97 -6.64
C ILE A 87 5.54 -4.82 -7.88
N TYR A 88 5.56 -4.17 -9.04
CA TYR A 88 5.83 -4.77 -10.34
C TYR A 88 7.19 -4.34 -10.86
N LYS A 89 7.89 -5.27 -11.52
CA LYS A 89 9.05 -4.94 -12.37
C LYS A 89 8.56 -4.40 -13.72
N ILE A 90 9.18 -3.34 -14.21
CA ILE A 90 9.02 -2.85 -15.57
C ILE A 90 10.02 -3.59 -16.46
N LEU A 91 9.52 -4.34 -17.44
CA LEU A 91 10.31 -5.11 -18.40
C LEU A 91 11.03 -4.19 -19.41
N GLU A 92 11.99 -4.73 -20.15
CA GLU A 92 12.76 -4.00 -21.16
C GLU A 92 11.90 -3.35 -22.26
N ASN A 93 10.71 -3.92 -22.52
CA ASN A 93 9.75 -3.36 -23.46
C ASN A 93 8.83 -2.29 -22.85
N GLY A 94 9.06 -1.90 -21.58
CA GLY A 94 8.27 -0.93 -20.83
C GLY A 94 6.97 -1.48 -20.22
N LYS A 95 6.63 -2.76 -20.42
CA LYS A 95 5.42 -3.37 -19.82
C LYS A 95 5.67 -3.80 -18.37
N LEU A 96 4.62 -3.81 -17.56
CA LEU A 96 4.68 -4.38 -16.21
C LEU A 96 4.73 -5.91 -16.27
N SER A 97 5.59 -6.53 -15.46
CA SER A 97 5.62 -7.98 -15.26
C SER A 97 4.59 -8.36 -14.19
N PHE A 98 3.66 -9.25 -14.55
CA PHE A 98 2.71 -9.87 -13.63
C PHE A 98 3.15 -11.28 -13.20
N ASN A 99 4.37 -11.69 -13.55
CA ASN A 99 4.92 -12.96 -13.12
C ASN A 99 5.08 -12.95 -11.60
N ILE A 100 4.69 -14.04 -10.94
CA ILE A 100 4.79 -14.15 -9.48
C ILE A 100 6.22 -13.96 -8.95
N LYS A 101 7.23 -14.32 -9.75
CA LYS A 101 8.66 -14.13 -9.43
C LYS A 101 9.12 -12.67 -9.50
N ASP A 102 8.41 -11.84 -10.25
CA ASP A 102 8.71 -10.42 -10.45
C ASP A 102 7.75 -9.50 -9.67
N THR A 103 6.82 -10.09 -8.91
CA THR A 103 5.79 -9.38 -8.16
C THR A 103 5.96 -9.65 -6.67
N VAL A 104 6.11 -8.60 -5.89
CA VAL A 104 6.14 -8.67 -4.42
C VAL A 104 5.12 -7.70 -3.85
N GLY A 105 4.56 -8.00 -2.69
CA GLY A 105 3.57 -7.12 -2.11
C GLY A 105 3.13 -7.54 -0.73
N ILE A 106 2.22 -6.74 -0.21
CA ILE A 106 1.59 -6.93 1.10
C ILE A 106 0.16 -6.39 1.05
N ARG A 107 -0.74 -7.05 1.76
CA ARG A 107 -2.01 -6.46 2.18
C ARG A 107 -2.11 -6.49 3.69
N VAL A 108 -2.29 -5.32 4.30
CA VAL A 108 -2.39 -5.12 5.75
C VAL A 108 -3.80 -4.68 6.09
N ASN A 109 -4.49 -5.50 6.87
CA ASN A 109 -5.87 -5.27 7.29
C ASN A 109 -5.90 -4.77 8.74
N TYR A 110 -6.52 -3.61 8.95
CA TYR A 110 -6.73 -3.00 10.25
C TYR A 110 -8.13 -3.30 10.75
N TYR A 111 -8.23 -3.73 12.00
CA TYR A 111 -9.46 -4.00 12.73
C TYR A 111 -9.74 -2.87 13.72
N PRO A 112 -10.95 -2.82 14.34
CA PRO A 112 -11.29 -1.78 15.32
C PRO A 112 -10.25 -1.60 16.42
N ASP A 113 -9.72 -2.70 16.98
CA ASP A 113 -8.70 -2.71 18.04
C ASP A 113 -7.36 -2.11 17.59
N ASP A 114 -7.01 -2.23 16.30
CA ASP A 114 -5.77 -1.66 15.77
C ASP A 114 -5.81 -0.11 15.77
N PHE A 115 -6.95 0.49 15.44
CA PHE A 115 -7.11 1.95 15.44
C PHE A 115 -7.24 2.58 16.82
N GLU A 116 -7.56 1.79 17.84
CA GLU A 116 -7.50 2.26 19.23
C GLU A 116 -6.07 2.61 19.64
N LYS A 117 -5.09 1.89 19.10
CA LYS A 117 -3.67 2.04 19.43
C LYS A 117 -2.98 3.06 18.54
N ARG A 118 -3.25 3.04 17.23
CA ARG A 118 -2.56 3.90 16.26
C ARG A 118 -3.45 4.28 15.08
N ARG A 119 -3.49 5.58 14.78
CA ARG A 119 -4.13 6.09 13.57
C ARG A 119 -3.27 5.82 12.34
N PHE A 120 -3.92 5.70 11.18
CA PHE A 120 -3.25 5.57 9.90
C PHE A 120 -2.34 6.78 9.64
N ARG A 121 -1.14 6.50 9.14
CA ARG A 121 -0.16 7.49 8.68
C ARG A 121 0.30 7.10 7.27
N LEU A 122 0.47 8.08 6.39
CA LEU A 122 0.99 7.81 5.04
C LEU A 122 2.44 7.28 5.06
N LYS A 123 3.26 7.73 6.05
CA LYS A 123 4.59 7.16 6.35
C LYS A 123 4.52 5.64 6.60
N ASP A 124 3.39 5.19 7.16
CA ASP A 124 2.88 3.81 7.20
C ASP A 124 3.18 3.01 5.92
N VAL A 125 2.62 3.56 4.85
CA VAL A 125 2.59 2.99 3.50
C VAL A 125 3.98 3.00 2.89
N GLU A 126 4.71 4.11 3.03
CA GLU A 126 6.09 4.23 2.54
C GLU A 126 6.99 3.16 3.17
N LYS A 127 6.93 3.00 4.50
CA LYS A 127 7.72 1.97 5.20
C LYS A 127 7.39 0.58 4.70
N PHE A 128 6.09 0.22 4.62
CA PHE A 128 5.70 -1.08 4.10
C PHE A 128 6.18 -1.31 2.67
N MET A 129 6.08 -0.30 1.79
CA MET A 129 6.57 -0.36 0.42
C MET A 129 8.08 -0.65 0.40
N ARG A 130 8.88 0.06 1.20
CA ARG A 130 10.34 -0.14 1.29
C ARG A 130 10.67 -1.54 1.79
N LEU A 131 10.03 -2.00 2.87
CA LEU A 131 10.21 -3.34 3.42
C LEU A 131 9.86 -4.45 2.40
N CYS A 132 8.82 -4.24 1.58
CA CYS A 132 8.50 -5.15 0.48
C CYS A 132 9.54 -5.09 -0.65
N ALA A 133 9.99 -3.89 -1.03
CA ALA A 133 10.97 -3.70 -2.10
C ALA A 133 12.32 -4.35 -1.78
N ASP A 134 12.72 -4.32 -0.50
CA ASP A 134 13.92 -4.96 0.03
C ASP A 134 13.72 -6.45 0.37
N ASN A 135 12.56 -7.04 0.05
CA ASN A 135 12.19 -8.42 0.35
C ASN A 135 12.25 -8.81 1.84
N VAL A 136 12.17 -7.82 2.74
CA VAL A 136 12.17 -8.06 4.18
C VAL A 136 10.85 -8.69 4.61
N ILE A 137 9.75 -8.25 3.99
CA ILE A 137 8.41 -8.81 4.17
C ILE A 137 7.77 -9.11 2.82
N TYR A 138 7.07 -10.25 2.77
CA TYR A 138 6.14 -10.60 1.71
C TYR A 138 4.94 -11.27 2.36
N ILE A 139 3.75 -10.78 2.05
CA ILE A 139 2.49 -11.34 2.56
C ILE A 139 1.53 -11.40 1.38
N GLU A 140 0.74 -12.47 1.32
CA GLU A 140 -0.30 -12.63 0.31
C GLU A 140 -1.16 -11.35 0.16
N THR A 141 -1.23 -10.81 -1.06
CA THR A 141 -1.93 -9.56 -1.37
C THR A 141 -3.44 -9.73 -1.57
N LEU A 142 -3.91 -10.98 -1.71
CA LEU A 142 -5.33 -11.34 -1.89
C LEU A 142 -6.08 -11.20 -0.56
N ASN A 143 -5.77 -12.06 0.42
CA ASN A 143 -6.45 -12.05 1.72
C ASN A 143 -5.84 -11.03 2.70
N GLY A 144 -4.53 -10.79 2.60
CA GLY A 144 -3.79 -9.95 3.53
C GLY A 144 -3.63 -10.56 4.91
N ASN A 145 -3.05 -9.80 5.83
CA ASN A 145 -2.86 -10.20 7.22
C ASN A 145 -3.25 -9.07 8.16
N LYS A 146 -3.62 -9.43 9.40
CA LYS A 146 -3.99 -8.45 10.43
C LYS A 146 -2.79 -7.59 10.78
N TYR A 147 -2.97 -6.28 10.96
CA TYR A 147 -1.89 -5.34 11.29
C TYR A 147 -1.01 -5.84 12.46
N LYS A 148 -1.63 -6.24 13.57
CA LYS A 148 -0.93 -6.83 14.72
C LYS A 148 -0.06 -8.05 14.40
N ASN A 149 -0.45 -8.87 13.44
CA ASN A 149 0.36 -10.03 13.03
C ASN A 149 1.54 -9.59 12.17
N VAL A 150 1.36 -8.57 11.32
CA VAL A 150 2.45 -7.96 10.56
C VAL A 150 3.49 -7.38 11.51
N LEU A 151 3.07 -6.66 12.56
CA LEU A 151 3.99 -6.13 13.57
C LEU A 151 4.79 -7.25 14.25
N LYS A 152 4.16 -8.36 14.65
CA LYS A 152 4.87 -9.52 15.22
C LYS A 152 5.90 -10.13 14.27
N ILE A 153 5.63 -10.12 12.95
CA ILE A 153 6.60 -10.60 11.95
C ILE A 153 7.80 -9.67 11.87
N LEU A 154 7.56 -8.35 11.93
CA LEU A 154 8.62 -7.33 11.88
C LEU A 154 9.47 -7.33 13.15
N GLU A 155 8.85 -7.45 14.32
CA GLU A 155 9.55 -7.56 15.61
C GLU A 155 10.47 -8.78 15.65
N LYS A 156 10.02 -9.94 15.14
CA LYS A 156 10.86 -11.14 14.99
C LYS A 156 12.06 -10.95 14.07
N LYS A 157 12.02 -9.96 13.19
CA LYS A 157 13.13 -9.57 12.30
C LYS A 157 13.97 -8.44 12.90
N GLY A 158 13.70 -8.03 14.14
CA GLY A 158 14.41 -6.94 14.83
C GLY A 158 14.04 -5.54 14.32
N ILE A 159 12.86 -5.38 13.70
CA ILE A 159 12.41 -4.11 13.13
C ILE A 159 11.32 -3.52 14.00
N ASP A 160 11.58 -2.36 14.59
CA ASP A 160 10.56 -1.58 15.30
C ASP A 160 9.83 -0.67 14.31
N PHE A 161 8.79 -1.23 13.69
CA PHE A 161 7.98 -0.50 12.72
C PHE A 161 7.34 0.76 13.30
N GLU A 162 7.08 0.77 14.61
CA GLU A 162 6.24 1.78 15.21
C GLU A 162 6.97 3.06 15.60
N THR A 163 8.26 2.94 15.95
CA THR A 163 9.11 4.04 16.42
C THR A 163 10.01 4.65 15.32
N ASP A 164 10.29 3.93 14.23
CA ASP A 164 11.09 4.42 13.08
C ASP A 164 10.40 5.51 12.21
#